data_AF-A0A958DI19-F1
#
_entry.id   AF-A0A958DI19-F1
#
_cell.length_a   1.000
_cell.length_b   1.000
_cell.length_c   1.000
_cell.angle_alpha   90.00
_cell.angle_beta   90.00
_cell.angle_gamma   90.00
#
_symmetry.space_group_name_H-M   'P 1'
#
loop_
_entity.id
_entity.type
_entity.pdbx_description
1 polymer ?
#
loop_
_entity_poly.entity_id
_entity_poly.type
_entity_poly.pdbx_seq_one_letter_code
_entity_poly.pdbx_strand_id
1 'polypeptide(L)'
;AAIFKPLERIRYIEHWEGQIAALEAAMKKVSSANLQGFREDIDLYTAIRAMIARILEIFTDMRVLTPPEVEQHGYIPLLDAIEAKMRQDREKPR
;
A
#
# COMPACT_ATOMS: atom_id res chain seq x y z
N ALA A 1 13.95 -9.14 0.04
CA ALA A 1 13.27 -8.12 -0.80
C ALA A 1 13.29 -6.74 -0.13
N ALA A 2 13.36 -5.64 -0.88
CA ALA A 2 13.48 -4.27 -0.33
C ALA A 2 12.30 -3.83 0.55
N ILE A 3 11.11 -4.36 0.31
CA ILE A 3 9.85 -4.05 1.02
C ILE A 3 9.87 -4.37 2.53
N PHE A 4 10.81 -5.20 3.01
CA PHE A 4 10.96 -5.51 4.44
C PHE A 4 11.76 -4.45 5.21
N LYS A 5 12.46 -3.54 4.52
CA LYS A 5 13.25 -2.49 5.16
C LYS A 5 12.35 -1.28 5.47
N PRO A 6 12.24 -0.85 6.74
CA PRO A 6 11.39 0.29 7.12
C PRO A 6 11.63 1.56 6.30
N LEU A 7 12.89 1.84 5.96
CA LEU A 7 13.26 3.00 5.16
C LEU A 7 12.71 2.94 3.72
N GLU A 8 12.68 1.75 3.11
CA GLU A 8 12.11 1.58 1.76
C GLU A 8 10.59 1.74 1.79
N ARG A 9 9.95 1.26 2.86
CA ARG A 9 8.50 1.40 3.05
C ARG A 9 8.07 2.85 3.15
N ILE A 10 8.80 3.65 3.93
CA ILE A 10 8.57 5.09 4.03
C ILE A 10 8.75 5.76 2.66
N ARG A 11 9.78 5.41 1.90
CA ARG A 11 9.98 5.94 0.53
C ARG A 11 8.81 5.68 -0.41
N TYR A 12 8.18 4.51 -0.32
CA TYR A 12 6.97 4.21 -1.11
C TYR A 12 5.78 5.08 -0.70
N ILE A 13 5.61 5.33 0.60
CA ILE A 13 4.54 6.21 1.10
C ILE A 13 4.79 7.65 0.62
N GLU A 14 6.02 8.15 0.79
CA GLU A 14 6.43 9.49 0.36
C GLU A 14 6.20 9.71 -1.14
N HIS A 15 6.48 8.69 -1.97
CA HIS A 15 6.22 8.76 -3.41
C HIS A 15 4.76 9.08 -3.73
N TRP A 16 3.82 8.31 -3.16
CA TRP A 16 2.40 8.51 -3.44
C TRP A 16 1.85 9.80 -2.83
N GLU A 17 2.31 10.18 -1.64
CA GLU A 17 1.98 11.49 -1.04
C GLU A 17 2.45 12.64 -1.94
N GLY A 18 3.65 12.54 -2.50
CA GLY A 18 4.18 13.51 -3.45
C GLY A 18 3.33 13.62 -4.72
N GLN A 19 2.91 12.49 -5.29
CA GLN A 19 2.05 12.46 -6.48
C GLN A 19 0.69 13.11 -6.22
N ILE A 20 0.06 12.80 -5.08
CA ILE A 20 -1.22 13.40 -4.67
C ILE A 20 -1.06 14.92 -4.49
N ALA A 21 -0.07 15.34 -3.71
CA ALA A 21 0.16 16.76 -3.43
C ALA A 21 0.47 17.57 -4.70
N ALA A 22 1.25 17.00 -5.62
CA ALA A 22 1.57 17.63 -6.89
C ALA A 22 0.30 17.81 -7.77
N LEU A 23 -0.55 16.78 -7.83
CA LEU A 23 -1.78 16.81 -8.61
C LEU A 23 -2.79 17.80 -8.02
N GLU A 24 -2.98 17.80 -6.70
CA GLU A 24 -3.81 18.80 -6.01
C GLU A 24 -3.32 20.23 -6.25
N ALA A 25 -2.00 20.46 -6.19
CA ALA A 25 -1.42 21.77 -6.43
C ALA A 25 -1.62 22.22 -7.89
N ALA A 26 -1.54 21.31 -8.86
CA ALA A 26 -1.82 21.61 -10.26
C ALA A 26 -3.31 21.94 -10.48
N MET A 27 -4.22 21.18 -9.87
CA MET A 27 -5.66 21.41 -9.94
C MET A 27 -6.07 22.77 -9.35
N LYS A 28 -5.40 23.24 -8.29
CA LYS A 28 -5.63 24.57 -7.70
C LYS A 28 -5.28 25.74 -8.64
N LYS A 29 -4.48 25.49 -9.69
CA LYS A 29 -4.04 26.53 -10.66
C LYS A 29 -4.95 26.66 -11.87
N VAL A 30 -5.92 25.77 -12.03
CA VAL A 30 -6.83 25.72 -13.18
C VAL A 30 -8.27 25.94 -12.73
N SER A 31 -9.16 26.22 -13.68
CA SER A 31 -10.60 26.30 -13.42
C SER A 31 -11.11 24.96 -12.89
N SER A 32 -12.12 24.99 -12.01
CA SER A 32 -12.76 23.79 -11.45
C SER A 32 -13.56 22.98 -12.47
N ALA A 33 -13.76 23.51 -13.69
CA ALA A 33 -14.43 22.82 -14.78
C ALA A 33 -13.61 21.62 -15.29
N ASN A 34 -14.28 20.50 -15.55
CA ASN A 34 -13.70 19.30 -16.17
C ASN A 34 -12.55 18.64 -15.37
N LEU A 35 -12.49 18.82 -14.05
CA LEU A 35 -11.48 18.19 -13.19
C LEU A 35 -11.84 16.79 -12.67
N GLN A 36 -12.94 16.20 -13.16
CA GLN A 36 -13.50 14.96 -12.63
C GLN A 36 -12.51 13.78 -12.69
N GLY A 37 -11.84 13.56 -13.84
CA GLY A 37 -10.86 12.48 -13.99
C GLY A 37 -9.63 12.63 -13.07
N PHE A 38 -9.21 13.86 -12.79
CA PHE A 38 -8.07 14.09 -11.88
C PHE A 38 -8.42 13.82 -10.42
N ARG A 39 -9.69 13.98 -10.02
CA ARG A 39 -10.13 13.55 -8.68
C ARG A 39 -10.12 12.04 -8.56
N GLU A 40 -10.55 11.33 -9.61
CA GLU A 40 -10.51 9.87 -9.67
C GLU A 40 -9.06 9.35 -9.58
N ASP A 41 -8.10 10.05 -10.21
CA ASP A 41 -6.67 9.73 -10.08
C ASP A 41 -6.16 9.94 -8.64
N ILE A 42 -6.58 11.01 -7.95
CA ILE A 42 -6.24 11.24 -6.52
C ILE A 42 -6.81 10.13 -5.65
N ASP A 43 -8.05 9.73 -5.89
CA ASP A 43 -8.71 8.65 -5.15
C ASP A 43 -7.97 7.31 -5.38
N LEU A 44 -7.55 7.04 -6.61
CA LEU A 44 -6.75 5.86 -6.96
C LEU A 44 -5.38 5.88 -6.24
N TYR A 45 -4.65 6.98 -6.27
CA TYR A 45 -3.35 7.08 -5.57
C TYR A 45 -3.51 6.92 -4.06
N THR A 46 -4.58 7.47 -3.49
CA THR A 46 -4.91 7.30 -2.07
C THR A 46 -5.20 5.84 -1.73
N ALA A 47 -5.98 5.15 -2.58
CA ALA A 47 -6.27 3.73 -2.42
C ALA A 47 -5.02 2.86 -2.53
N ILE A 48 -4.12 3.15 -3.48
CA ILE A 48 -2.83 2.44 -3.63
C ILE A 48 -1.98 2.63 -2.37
N ARG A 49 -1.82 3.87 -1.88
CA ARG A 49 -1.07 4.17 -0.65
C ARG A 49 -1.62 3.39 0.54
N ALA A 50 -2.94 3.39 0.72
CA ALA A 50 -3.61 2.67 1.81
C ALA A 50 -3.43 1.16 1.70
N MET A 51 -3.53 0.60 0.49
CA MET A 51 -3.33 -0.83 0.25
C MET A 51 -1.89 -1.26 0.55
N ILE A 52 -0.89 -0.47 0.13
CA ILE A 52 0.52 -0.72 0.44
C ILE A 52 0.73 -0.68 1.96
N ALA A 53 0.23 0.34 2.66
CA ALA A 53 0.34 0.42 4.11
C ALA A 53 -0.23 -0.83 4.80
N ARG A 54 -1.41 -1.29 4.37
CA ARG A 54 -2.04 -2.51 4.90
C ARG A 54 -1.23 -3.77 4.61
N ILE A 55 -0.70 -3.94 3.39
CA ILE A 55 0.18 -5.07 3.05
C ILE A 55 1.44 -5.05 3.92
N LEU A 56 2.00 -3.88 4.16
CA LEU A 56 3.18 -3.70 5.01
C LEU A 56 2.88 -3.97 6.48
N GLU A 57 1.72 -3.57 6.98
CA GLU A 57 1.23 -3.96 8.31
C GLU A 57 1.13 -5.47 8.42
N ILE A 58 0.53 -6.15 7.42
CA ILE A 58 0.46 -7.63 7.38
C ILE A 58 1.87 -8.24 7.43
N PHE A 59 2.83 -7.70 6.68
CA PHE A 59 4.24 -8.15 6.73
C PHE A 59 4.93 -7.84 8.05
N THR A 60 4.52 -6.78 8.77
CA THR A 60 5.16 -6.36 10.03
C THR A 60 4.54 -7.05 11.25
N ASP A 61 3.23 -7.31 11.23
CA ASP A 61 2.52 -8.19 12.17
C ASP A 61 3.07 -9.61 12.07
N MET A 62 3.55 -10.00 10.89
CA MET A 62 4.41 -11.16 10.70
C MET A 62 5.85 -10.93 11.20
N ARG A 63 6.02 -10.52 12.47
CA ARG A 63 7.24 -10.85 13.25
C ARG A 63 7.48 -12.37 13.40
N VAL A 64 6.69 -13.19 12.72
CA VAL A 64 6.84 -14.64 12.51
C VAL A 64 7.60 -14.98 11.20
N LEU A 65 7.81 -14.04 10.26
CA LEU A 65 8.53 -14.29 8.99
C LEU A 65 10.00 -13.84 8.97
N THR A 66 10.72 -14.10 10.06
CA THR A 66 12.16 -14.42 9.96
C THR A 66 12.38 -15.90 10.25
N PRO A 67 12.02 -16.78 9.31
CA PRO A 67 12.81 -18.00 9.11
C PRO A 67 13.49 -18.01 7.72
N PRO A 68 14.58 -18.77 7.56
CA PRO A 68 15.22 -19.08 6.27
C PRO A 68 14.26 -19.61 5.18
N GLU A 69 13.08 -20.08 5.57
CA GLU A 69 12.10 -20.79 4.74
C GLU A 69 11.47 -19.92 3.65
N VAL A 70 11.30 -18.60 3.86
CA VAL A 70 10.77 -17.68 2.83
C VAL A 70 11.79 -17.44 1.73
N GLU A 71 13.09 -17.44 2.04
CA GLU A 71 14.14 -17.37 1.02
C GLU A 71 14.22 -18.66 0.19
N GLN A 72 13.87 -19.80 0.77
CA GLN A 72 13.98 -21.11 0.14
C GLN A 72 12.78 -21.49 -0.74
N HIS A 73 11.57 -21.05 -0.38
CA HIS A 73 10.32 -21.42 -1.07
C HIS A 73 9.70 -20.29 -1.91
N GLY A 74 10.30 -19.09 -1.92
CA GLY A 74 9.82 -17.96 -2.71
C GLY A 74 8.47 -17.41 -2.23
N TYR A 75 7.65 -16.93 -3.16
CA TYR A 75 6.46 -16.10 -2.87
C TYR A 75 5.20 -16.89 -2.49
N ILE A 76 5.21 -18.23 -2.57
CA ILE A 76 4.00 -19.06 -2.33
C ILE A 76 3.52 -18.99 -0.87
N PRO A 77 4.38 -19.21 0.15
CA PRO A 77 3.96 -19.09 1.55
C PRO A 77 3.48 -17.67 1.91
N LEU A 78 3.98 -16.67 1.18
CA LEU A 78 3.60 -15.27 1.34
C LEU A 78 2.17 -15.02 0.88
N LEU A 79 1.78 -15.58 -0.28
CA LEU A 79 0.44 -15.46 -0.82
C LEU A 79 -0.59 -16.13 0.09
N ASP A 80 -0.29 -17.33 0.58
CA ASP A 80 -1.16 -18.07 1.51
C ASP A 80 -1.40 -17.28 2.82
N ALA A 81 -0.36 -16.64 3.35
CA ALA A 81 -0.46 -15.81 4.56
C ALA A 81 -1.30 -14.54 4.33
N ILE A 82 -1.14 -13.88 3.17
CA ILE A 82 -1.94 -12.71 2.80
C ILE A 82 -3.42 -13.11 2.67
N GLU A 83 -3.73 -14.22 1.98
CA GLU A 83 -5.10 -14.70 1.84
C GLU A 83 -5.73 -15.04 3.20
N ALA A 84 -5.00 -15.71 4.08
CA ALA A 84 -5.46 -16.04 5.43
C ALA A 84 -5.78 -14.78 6.24
N LYS A 85 -4.90 -13.77 6.21
CA LYS A 85 -5.11 -12.51 6.93
C LYS A 85 -6.27 -11.69 6.36
N MET A 86 -6.43 -11.66 5.03
CA MET A 86 -7.57 -11.02 4.37
C MET A 86 -8.91 -11.71 4.67
N ARG A 87 -8.89 -13.02 4.96
CA ARG A 87 -10.08 -13.76 5.42
C ARG A 87 -10.42 -13.38 6.86
N GLN A 88 -9.44 -13.39 7.76
CA GLN A 88 -9.62 -12.99 9.16
C GLN A 88 -10.14 -11.56 9.32
N ASP A 89 -9.61 -10.60 8.55
CA ASP A 89 -10.05 -9.21 8.61
C ASP A 89 -11.48 -9.00 8.07
N ARG A 90 -11.96 -9.90 7.19
CA ARG A 90 -13.35 -9.90 6.71
C ARG A 90 -14.32 -10.51 7.72
N GLU A 91 -13.83 -11.43 8.55
CA GLU A 91 -14.63 -12.16 9.56
C GLU A 91 -14.66 -11.45 10.92
N LYS A 92 -13.76 -10.49 11.17
CA LYS A 92 -13.78 -9.67 12.40
C LYS A 92 -15.00 -8.73 12.40
N PRO A 93 -15.90 -8.78 13.40
CA PRO A 93 -16.96 -7.79 13.53
C PRO A 93 -16.35 -6.43 13.85
N ARG A 94 -16.85 -5.37 13.19
CA ARG A 94 -16.44 -3.98 13.41
C ARG A 94 -16.73 -3.52 14.83
#